data_AF-A0A7Y4ZU02-F1
#
_entry.id   AF-A0A7Y4ZU02-F1
#
_cell.length_a   1.000
_cell.length_b   1.000
_cell.length_c   1.000
_cell.angle_alpha   90.00
_cell.angle_beta   90.00
_cell.angle_gamma   90.00
#
_symmetry.space_group_name_H-M   'P 1'
#
loop_
_entity.id
_entity.type
_entity.pdbx_description
1 polymer ?
#
loop_
_entity_poly.entity_id
_entity_poly.type
_entity_poly.pdbx_seq_one_letter_code
_entity_poly.pdbx_strand_id
1 'polypeptide(L)'
;MDRSRIFAHIKESLQGDGPTDMVLSGGDALIDRDFVGRLIEVLVHDAGDHFEILQERHLAELGLTEDEAFALGERNLEGLVDAGTVMVYRHGDGFAIVAGGNHEASLLLVPSLCSRLADQVGTPFLLAAAPARDLLMVASAESAAGAAELHRLLDRVRYVEIDHPLPGDLYRWDGLRWHLVGTATIGQG
;
A
#
# COMPACT_ATOMS: atom_id res chain seq x y z
N MET A 1 10.43 20.84 6.55
CA MET A 1 9.56 19.85 5.89
C MET A 1 8.11 20.29 6.02
N ASP A 2 7.33 20.28 4.94
CA ASP A 2 5.90 20.65 5.00
C ASP A 2 5.07 19.45 5.46
N ARG A 3 4.35 19.62 6.57
CA ARG A 3 3.53 18.55 7.18
C ARG A 3 2.35 18.11 6.30
N SER A 4 1.85 18.98 5.42
CA SER A 4 0.76 18.64 4.50
C SER A 4 1.19 17.71 3.35
N ARG A 5 2.50 17.56 3.16
CA ARG A 5 3.12 16.74 2.12
C ARG A 5 3.73 15.46 2.67
N ILE A 6 3.42 15.11 3.92
CA ILE A 6 3.82 13.85 4.53
C ILE A 6 2.72 12.83 4.28
N PHE A 7 3.04 11.68 3.70
CA PHE A 7 2.08 10.63 3.39
C PHE A 7 2.54 9.30 3.98
N ALA A 8 1.57 8.52 4.44
CA ALA A 8 1.78 7.12 4.71
C ALA A 8 1.93 6.36 3.38
N HIS A 9 2.92 5.50 3.30
CA HIS A 9 3.31 4.78 2.09
C HIS A 9 3.52 3.30 2.38
N ILE A 10 3.04 2.43 1.49
CA ILE A 10 3.30 1.00 1.58
C ILE A 10 4.63 0.65 0.92
N LYS A 11 5.45 -0.16 1.60
CA LYS A 11 6.67 -0.77 1.07
C LYS A 11 6.74 -2.25 1.40
N GLU A 12 7.58 -2.97 0.64
CA GLU A 12 8.00 -4.31 1.04
C GLU A 12 8.91 -4.23 2.26
N SER A 13 8.63 -5.07 3.26
CA SER A 13 9.52 -5.31 4.38
C SER A 13 10.82 -5.92 3.88
N LEU A 14 11.94 -5.27 4.18
CA LEU A 14 13.27 -5.75 3.84
C LEU A 14 13.81 -6.78 4.85
N GLN A 15 12.95 -7.46 5.62
CA GLN A 15 13.37 -8.57 6.48
C GLN A 15 13.94 -9.72 5.61
N GLY A 16 15.21 -9.59 5.25
CA GLY A 16 15.96 -10.60 4.53
C GLY A 16 16.56 -11.60 5.52
N ASP A 17 16.52 -12.88 5.17
CA ASP A 17 17.25 -13.99 5.81
C ASP A 17 18.80 -13.89 5.62
N GLY A 18 19.34 -12.69 5.38
CA GLY A 18 20.76 -12.44 5.12
C GLY A 18 21.37 -11.45 6.12
N PRO A 19 22.69 -11.45 6.31
CA PRO A 19 23.35 -10.45 7.15
C PRO A 19 23.00 -9.06 6.63
N THR A 20 22.31 -8.28 7.46
CA THR A 20 21.93 -6.90 7.15
C THR A 20 23.21 -6.06 7.10
N ASP A 21 23.68 -5.72 5.90
CA ASP A 21 24.96 -5.02 5.72
C ASP A 21 24.96 -3.57 6.27
N MET A 22 23.79 -3.04 6.68
CA MET A 22 23.71 -1.70 7.23
C MET A 22 22.52 -1.56 8.20
N VAL A 23 22.80 -1.62 9.50
CA VAL A 23 21.84 -1.20 10.53
C VAL A 23 21.91 0.32 10.63
N LEU A 24 20.90 1.01 10.08
CA LEU A 24 20.71 2.44 10.33
C LEU A 24 20.38 2.61 11.82
N SER A 25 21.09 3.50 12.51
CA SER A 25 20.97 3.65 13.96
C SER A 25 20.85 5.12 14.36
N GLY A 26 20.18 5.38 15.47
CA GLY A 26 19.89 6.75 15.94
C GLY A 26 19.03 7.52 14.94
N GLY A 27 19.31 8.82 14.78
CA GLY A 27 18.48 9.72 13.96
C GLY A 27 18.28 9.33 12.49
N ASP A 28 19.08 8.41 11.95
CA ASP A 28 18.98 7.91 10.57
C ASP A 28 18.13 6.63 10.46
N ALA A 29 17.66 6.10 11.59
CA ALA A 29 16.80 4.92 11.63
C ALA A 29 15.51 5.18 10.84
N LEU A 30 15.11 4.16 10.06
CA LEU A 30 13.83 4.12 9.39
C LEU A 30 12.72 4.09 10.44
N ILE A 31 11.65 4.82 10.16
CA ILE A 31 10.41 4.72 10.93
C ILE A 31 9.43 3.92 10.07
N ASP A 32 9.05 2.76 10.57
CA ASP A 32 8.15 1.84 9.90
C ASP A 32 7.24 1.09 10.88
N ARG A 33 6.10 0.63 10.37
CA ARG A 33 5.16 -0.22 11.09
C ARG A 33 4.80 -1.43 10.25
N ASP A 34 4.62 -2.57 10.90
CA ASP A 34 4.03 -3.74 10.25
C ASP A 34 2.60 -3.43 9.79
N PHE A 35 2.26 -3.81 8.55
CA PHE A 35 0.91 -3.65 8.02
C PHE A 35 0.23 -5.01 7.77
N VAL A 36 0.61 -5.72 6.70
CA VAL A 36 0.03 -7.04 6.37
C VAL A 36 0.99 -7.88 5.54
N GLY A 37 1.21 -9.12 5.97
CA GLY A 37 2.14 -10.02 5.30
C GLY A 37 3.56 -9.43 5.28
N ARG A 38 4.10 -9.20 4.08
CA ARG A 38 5.41 -8.55 3.89
C ARG A 38 5.30 -7.05 3.57
N LEU A 39 4.13 -6.44 3.77
CA LEU A 39 3.96 -5.00 3.62
C LEU A 39 4.18 -4.30 4.95
N ILE A 40 4.97 -3.23 4.90
CA ILE A 40 5.15 -2.27 5.98
C ILE A 40 4.60 -0.91 5.55
N GLU A 41 4.20 -0.13 6.55
CA GLU A 41 3.89 1.28 6.40
C GLU A 41 5.15 2.09 6.74
N VAL A 42 5.52 3.00 5.85
CA VAL A 42 6.57 4.00 6.08
C VAL A 42 6.00 5.40 5.87
N LEU A 43 6.68 6.40 6.38
CA LEU A 43 6.35 7.79 6.10
C LEU A 43 7.26 8.34 5.00
N VAL A 44 6.66 9.08 4.07
CA VAL A 44 7.40 9.82 3.04
C VAL A 44 6.98 11.28 3.03
N HIS A 45 7.92 12.16 2.71
CA HIS A 45 7.66 13.56 2.36
C HIS A 45 7.74 13.70 0.85
N ASP A 46 6.70 14.24 0.25
CA ASP A 46 6.68 14.62 -1.16
C ASP A 46 7.48 15.92 -1.35
N ALA A 47 8.64 15.83 -1.99
CA ALA A 47 9.48 16.98 -2.32
C ALA A 47 9.07 17.64 -3.65
N GLY A 48 8.16 17.04 -4.41
CA GLY A 48 7.62 17.52 -5.69
C GLY A 48 8.08 16.69 -6.89
N ASP A 49 9.38 16.44 -6.99
CA ASP A 49 9.98 15.60 -8.04
C ASP A 49 10.41 14.21 -7.53
N HIS A 50 10.45 14.03 -6.21
CA HIS A 50 10.76 12.75 -5.57
C HIS A 50 10.10 12.65 -4.18
N PHE A 51 10.16 11.44 -3.61
CA PHE A 51 9.77 11.17 -2.23
C PHE A 51 11.00 10.95 -1.37
N GLU A 52 11.00 11.57 -0.19
CA GLU A 52 12.02 11.37 0.83
C GLU A 52 11.43 10.54 1.97
N ILE A 53 12.08 9.45 2.36
CA ILE A 53 11.62 8.63 3.50
C ILE A 53 11.90 9.38 4.80
N LEU A 54 10.91 9.42 5.70
CA LEU A 54 11.09 9.99 7.02
C LEU A 54 11.92 9.06 7.92
N GLN A 55 12.79 9.67 8.70
CA GLN A 55 13.70 9.02 9.65
C GLN A 55 13.55 9.72 11.00
N GLU A 56 14.02 9.11 12.08
CA GLU A 56 13.83 9.62 13.45
C GLU A 56 14.22 11.10 13.61
N ARG A 57 15.29 11.56 12.95
CA ARG A 57 15.71 12.97 12.99
C ARG A 57 14.64 13.92 12.42
N HIS A 58 13.91 13.50 11.39
CA HIS A 58 12.87 14.34 10.78
C HIS A 58 11.68 14.50 11.73
N LEU A 59 11.37 13.49 12.55
CA LEU A 59 10.32 13.57 13.58
C LEU A 59 10.71 14.54 14.68
N ALA A 60 11.97 14.51 15.12
CA ALA A 60 12.50 15.45 16.09
C ALA A 60 12.46 16.90 15.58
N GLU A 61 12.84 17.13 14.32
CA GLU A 61 12.75 18.44 13.66
C GLU A 61 11.30 18.93 13.53
N LEU A 62 10.38 18.02 13.24
CA LEU A 62 8.96 18.32 13.16
C LEU A 62 8.31 18.44 14.53
N GLY A 63 8.95 18.00 15.62
CA GLY A 63 8.34 17.95 16.94
C GLY A 63 7.11 17.03 16.98
N LEU A 64 7.18 15.89 16.31
CA LEU A 64 6.14 14.87 16.28
C LEU A 64 6.66 13.58 16.93
N THR A 65 5.80 12.91 17.67
CA THR A 65 6.00 11.49 17.97
C THR A 65 5.77 10.63 16.73
N GLU A 66 6.24 9.39 16.76
CA GLU A 66 5.99 8.43 15.69
C GLU A 66 4.49 8.24 15.43
N ASP A 67 3.70 8.06 16.50
CA ASP A 67 2.25 7.89 16.40
C ASP A 67 1.54 9.08 15.76
N GLU A 68 1.94 10.30 16.11
CA GLU A 68 1.39 11.51 15.52
C GLU A 68 1.77 11.66 14.04
N ALA A 69 2.99 11.23 13.68
CA ALA A 69 3.50 11.30 12.33
C ALA A 69 2.79 10.31 11.40
N PHE A 70 2.57 9.07 11.82
CA PHE A 70 1.78 8.10 11.04
C PHE A 70 0.33 8.53 10.90
N ALA A 71 -0.30 8.94 12.01
CA ALA A 71 -1.67 9.45 11.95
C ALA A 71 -1.79 10.68 11.03
N LEU A 72 -0.75 11.51 10.93
CA LEU A 72 -0.70 12.61 9.96
C LEU A 72 -0.57 12.11 8.52
N GLY A 73 0.34 11.16 8.27
CA GLY A 73 0.54 10.57 6.95
C GLY A 73 -0.71 9.88 6.40
N GLU A 74 -1.39 9.10 7.25
CA GLU A 74 -2.67 8.44 6.93
C GLU A 74 -3.76 9.47 6.63
N ARG A 75 -3.90 10.51 7.46
CA ARG A 75 -4.88 11.59 7.22
C ARG A 75 -4.64 12.34 5.92
N ASN A 76 -3.39 12.63 5.59
CA ASN A 76 -3.07 13.31 4.33
C ASN A 76 -3.37 12.40 3.12
N LEU A 77 -3.12 11.10 3.25
CA LEU A 77 -3.47 10.10 2.25
C LEU A 77 -5.00 10.00 2.07
N GLU A 78 -5.76 9.97 3.16
CA GLU A 78 -7.23 10.04 3.13
C GLU A 78 -7.72 11.35 2.51
N GLY A 79 -7.03 12.47 2.76
CA GLY A 79 -7.31 13.76 2.11
C GLY A 79 -7.27 13.70 0.57
N LEU A 80 -6.43 12.83 -0.03
CA LEU A 80 -6.43 12.61 -1.49
C LEU A 80 -7.73 11.96 -1.97
N VAL A 81 -8.29 11.07 -1.15
CA VAL A 81 -9.56 10.40 -1.42
C VAL A 81 -10.71 11.41 -1.35
N ASP A 82 -10.72 12.26 -0.33
CA ASP A 82 -11.76 13.27 -0.10
C ASP A 82 -11.72 14.40 -1.14
N ALA A 83 -10.53 14.76 -1.61
CA ALA A 83 -10.34 15.74 -2.68
C ALA A 83 -10.78 15.22 -4.06
N GLY A 84 -11.15 13.94 -4.19
CA GLY A 84 -11.54 13.33 -5.47
C GLY A 84 -10.37 13.04 -6.41
N THR A 85 -9.14 13.04 -5.90
CA THR A 85 -7.92 12.70 -6.68
C THR A 85 -7.86 11.21 -7.01
N VAL A 86 -8.52 10.38 -6.20
CA VAL A 86 -8.59 8.93 -6.40
C VAL A 86 -9.72 8.57 -7.35
N MET A 87 -9.37 7.90 -8.44
CA MET A 87 -10.30 7.41 -9.46
C MET A 87 -10.45 5.90 -9.35
N VAL A 88 -11.70 5.43 -9.41
CA VAL A 88 -12.05 4.00 -9.35
C VAL A 88 -12.65 3.60 -10.68
N TYR A 89 -11.99 2.68 -11.39
CA TYR A 89 -12.43 2.20 -12.69
C TYR A 89 -12.85 0.74 -12.60
N ARG A 90 -14.04 0.43 -13.11
CA ARG A 90 -14.43 -0.98 -13.28
C ARG A 90 -13.51 -1.63 -14.31
N HIS A 91 -12.91 -2.75 -13.95
CA HIS A 91 -12.07 -3.57 -14.80
C HIS A 91 -12.52 -5.02 -14.67
N GLY A 92 -13.33 -5.50 -15.61
CA GLY A 92 -13.93 -6.82 -15.52
C GLY A 92 -14.84 -6.96 -14.29
N ASP A 93 -14.55 -7.96 -13.46
CA ASP A 93 -15.22 -8.25 -12.18
C ASP A 93 -14.51 -7.64 -10.96
N GLY A 94 -13.50 -6.80 -11.20
CA GLY A 94 -12.87 -5.96 -10.19
C GLY A 94 -12.89 -4.47 -10.52
N PHE A 95 -12.11 -3.74 -9.73
CA PHE A 95 -11.90 -2.30 -9.80
C PHE A 95 -10.41 -1.99 -9.76
N ALA A 96 -9.94 -1.23 -10.74
CA ALA A 96 -8.61 -0.62 -10.71
C ALA A 96 -8.68 0.73 -10.00
N ILE A 97 -7.74 0.98 -9.10
CA ILE A 97 -7.64 2.22 -8.33
C ILE A 97 -6.46 3.02 -8.86
N VAL A 98 -6.69 4.29 -9.16
CA VAL A 98 -5.67 5.21 -9.70
C VAL A 98 -5.63 6.48 -8.85
N ALA A 99 -4.44 6.91 -8.47
CA ALA A 99 -4.16 7.99 -7.54
C ALA A 99 -2.88 8.76 -7.92
N GLY A 100 -2.79 9.17 -9.19
CA GLY A 100 -1.69 10.02 -9.66
C GLY A 100 -0.33 9.32 -9.81
N GLY A 101 -0.27 7.98 -9.71
CA GLY A 101 0.90 7.15 -10.03
C GLY A 101 1.86 6.89 -8.88
N ASN A 102 1.54 7.31 -7.65
CA ASN A 102 2.47 7.25 -6.52
C ASN A 102 1.89 6.71 -5.21
N HIS A 103 0.57 6.55 -5.11
CA HIS A 103 -0.12 6.28 -3.84
C HIS A 103 -1.09 5.11 -3.92
N GLU A 104 -1.25 4.49 -5.09
CA GLU A 104 -2.26 3.48 -5.37
C GLU A 104 -2.21 2.32 -4.40
N ALA A 105 -1.05 1.69 -4.20
CA ALA A 105 -0.91 0.61 -3.21
C ALA A 105 -1.12 1.11 -1.77
N SER A 106 -0.67 2.33 -1.48
CA SER A 106 -0.80 2.94 -0.15
C SER A 106 -2.26 3.17 0.24
N LEU A 107 -3.18 3.28 -0.72
CA LEU A 107 -4.61 3.40 -0.45
C LEU A 107 -5.24 2.19 0.28
N LEU A 108 -4.52 1.07 0.40
CA LEU A 108 -4.88 -0.02 1.32
C LEU A 108 -4.93 0.44 2.78
N LEU A 109 -4.16 1.47 3.15
CA LEU A 109 -4.12 2.06 4.49
C LEU A 109 -5.36 2.92 4.80
N VAL A 110 -6.24 3.21 3.83
CA VAL A 110 -7.38 4.11 4.00
C VAL A 110 -8.67 3.32 4.20
N PRO A 111 -9.17 3.13 5.44
CA PRO A 111 -10.31 2.26 5.72
C PRO A 111 -11.62 2.79 5.13
N SER A 112 -11.76 4.11 5.03
CA SER A 112 -12.93 4.76 4.44
C SER A 112 -13.06 4.43 2.95
N LEU A 113 -11.96 4.44 2.19
CA LEU A 113 -11.93 3.99 0.80
C LEU A 113 -12.30 2.50 0.70
N CYS A 114 -11.70 1.65 1.55
CA CYS A 114 -12.00 0.22 1.57
C CYS A 114 -13.49 -0.04 1.82
N SER A 115 -14.08 0.70 2.76
CA SER A 115 -15.51 0.61 3.06
C SER A 115 -16.37 1.03 1.86
N ARG A 116 -16.02 2.11 1.16
CA ARG A 116 -16.73 2.52 -0.07
C ARG A 116 -16.61 1.47 -1.19
N LEU A 117 -15.45 0.85 -1.35
CA LEU A 117 -15.25 -0.22 -2.32
C LEU A 117 -16.07 -1.47 -1.97
N ALA A 118 -16.13 -1.82 -0.68
CA ALA A 118 -16.97 -2.90 -0.15
C ALA A 118 -18.46 -2.67 -0.48
N ASP A 119 -18.95 -1.44 -0.28
CA ASP A 119 -20.31 -1.05 -0.65
C ASP A 119 -20.54 -1.17 -2.17
N GLN A 120 -19.56 -0.80 -2.99
CA GLN A 120 -19.64 -0.91 -4.45
C GLN A 120 -19.68 -2.36 -4.96
N VAL A 121 -18.95 -3.28 -4.32
CA VAL A 121 -18.99 -4.71 -4.67
C VAL A 121 -20.18 -5.45 -4.03
N GLY A 122 -20.87 -4.83 -3.06
CA GLY A 122 -22.04 -5.38 -2.38
C GLY A 122 -21.73 -6.42 -1.29
N THR A 123 -20.51 -6.44 -0.76
CA THR A 123 -20.09 -7.32 0.35
C THR A 123 -19.03 -6.61 1.21
N PRO A 124 -19.00 -6.83 2.54
CA PRO A 124 -17.95 -6.27 3.41
C PRO A 124 -16.55 -6.83 3.12
N PHE A 125 -16.46 -7.90 2.31
CA PHE A 125 -15.21 -8.63 2.08
C PHE A 125 -14.60 -8.30 0.71
N LEU A 126 -13.39 -7.72 0.74
CA LEU A 126 -12.63 -7.43 -0.47
C LEU A 126 -11.45 -8.37 -0.61
N LEU A 127 -11.05 -8.60 -1.85
CA LEU A 127 -9.77 -9.18 -2.22
C LEU A 127 -8.99 -8.13 -3.02
N ALA A 128 -7.71 -7.96 -2.72
CA ALA A 128 -6.87 -6.95 -3.34
C ALA A 128 -5.53 -7.52 -3.77
N ALA A 129 -4.98 -6.95 -4.84
CA ALA A 129 -3.62 -7.15 -5.31
C ALA A 129 -2.96 -5.78 -5.50
N ALA A 130 -1.76 -5.60 -4.94
CA ALA A 130 -0.97 -4.38 -5.05
C ALA A 130 0.50 -4.70 -5.37
N PRO A 131 0.81 -5.12 -6.62
CA PRO A 131 2.14 -5.62 -6.97
C PRO A 131 3.18 -4.53 -7.23
N ALA A 132 2.79 -3.26 -7.30
CA ALA A 132 3.68 -2.11 -7.46
C ALA A 132 3.08 -0.90 -6.74
N ARG A 133 3.92 0.10 -6.43
CA ARG A 133 3.49 1.34 -5.78
C ARG A 133 2.27 1.97 -6.46
N ASP A 134 2.26 1.98 -7.79
CA ASP A 134 1.31 2.67 -8.66
C ASP A 134 0.16 1.77 -9.14
N LEU A 135 0.04 0.55 -8.60
CA LEU A 135 -0.91 -0.44 -9.07
C LEU A 135 -1.67 -1.07 -7.91
N LEU A 136 -2.98 -0.80 -7.85
CA LEU A 136 -3.92 -1.44 -6.93
C LEU A 136 -5.16 -1.90 -7.69
N MET A 137 -5.51 -3.18 -7.54
CA MET A 137 -6.77 -3.73 -8.03
C MET A 137 -7.51 -4.45 -6.89
N VAL A 138 -8.82 -4.27 -6.85
CA VAL A 138 -9.71 -4.81 -5.82
C VAL A 138 -10.89 -5.52 -6.45
N ALA A 139 -11.37 -6.61 -5.86
CA ALA A 139 -12.59 -7.30 -6.23
C ALA A 139 -13.36 -7.75 -4.98
N SER A 140 -14.60 -8.23 -5.15
CA SER A 140 -15.28 -8.98 -4.09
C SER A 140 -14.48 -10.23 -3.74
N ALA A 141 -14.29 -10.49 -2.44
CA ALA A 141 -13.66 -11.73 -1.97
C ALA A 141 -14.50 -12.99 -2.25
N GLU A 142 -15.77 -12.82 -2.62
CA GLU A 142 -16.70 -13.88 -2.98
C GLU A 142 -16.77 -14.10 -4.50
N SER A 143 -16.16 -13.23 -5.30
CA SER A 143 -16.14 -13.33 -6.76
C SER A 143 -14.99 -14.22 -7.23
N ALA A 144 -15.29 -15.44 -7.64
CA ALA A 144 -14.31 -16.33 -8.25
C ALA A 144 -13.69 -15.73 -9.53
N ALA A 145 -14.48 -14.99 -10.31
CA ALA A 145 -14.00 -14.31 -11.51
C ALA A 145 -13.07 -13.13 -11.18
N GLY A 146 -13.42 -12.33 -10.17
CA GLY A 146 -12.58 -11.25 -9.66
C GLY A 146 -11.27 -11.76 -9.07
N ALA A 147 -11.30 -12.85 -8.30
CA ALA A 147 -10.09 -13.51 -7.81
C ALA A 147 -9.19 -13.99 -8.96
N ALA A 148 -9.78 -14.58 -10.01
CA ALA A 148 -9.03 -14.98 -11.19
C ALA A 148 -8.41 -13.79 -11.94
N GLU A 149 -9.07 -12.62 -11.96
CA GLU A 149 -8.50 -11.39 -12.53
C GLU A 149 -7.30 -10.88 -11.72
N LEU A 150 -7.40 -10.86 -10.40
CA LEU A 150 -6.29 -10.47 -9.53
C LEU A 150 -5.09 -11.43 -9.69
N HIS A 151 -5.33 -12.74 -9.79
CA HIS A 151 -4.27 -13.70 -10.09
C HIS A 151 -3.61 -13.42 -11.45
N ARG A 152 -4.40 -13.17 -12.51
CA ARG A 152 -3.83 -12.83 -13.84
C ARG A 152 -3.04 -11.52 -13.81
N LEU A 153 -3.46 -10.54 -13.02
CA LEU A 153 -2.69 -9.30 -12.82
C LEU A 153 -1.32 -9.63 -12.22
N LEU A 154 -1.30 -10.37 -11.12
CA LEU A 154 -0.08 -10.81 -10.45
C LEU A 154 0.82 -11.64 -11.38
N ASP A 155 0.26 -12.53 -12.19
CA ASP A 155 1.02 -13.34 -13.14
C ASP A 155 1.63 -12.48 -14.26
N ARG A 156 0.90 -11.50 -14.78
CA ARG A 156 1.40 -10.61 -15.83
C ARG A 156 2.58 -9.76 -15.39
N VAL A 157 2.49 -9.18 -14.19
CA VAL A 157 3.52 -8.26 -13.68
C VAL A 157 4.83 -8.98 -13.32
N ARG A 158 4.81 -10.31 -13.10
CA ARG A 158 6.02 -11.11 -12.83
C ARG A 158 7.03 -11.12 -13.97
N TYR A 159 6.58 -10.95 -15.21
CA TYR A 159 7.43 -11.09 -16.40
C TYR A 159 7.82 -9.75 -17.03
N VAL A 160 7.51 -8.65 -16.35
CA VAL A 160 7.85 -7.30 -16.79
C VAL A 160 8.59 -6.58 -15.68
N GLU A 161 9.51 -5.70 -16.06
CA GLU A 161 10.13 -4.78 -15.12
C GLU A 161 9.07 -3.78 -14.65
N ILE A 162 8.85 -3.71 -13.34
CA ILE A 162 7.90 -2.80 -12.71
C ILE A 162 8.67 -1.83 -11.81
N ASP A 163 8.29 -0.56 -11.87
CA ASP A 163 8.84 0.46 -10.98
C ASP A 163 8.32 0.21 -9.55
N HIS A 164 9.21 0.24 -8.56
CA HIS A 164 8.90 -0.05 -7.16
C HIS A 164 8.00 -1.30 -6.94
N PRO A 165 8.53 -2.50 -7.23
CA PRO A 165 7.81 -3.75 -7.01
C PRO A 165 7.41 -3.91 -5.54
N LEU A 166 6.24 -4.50 -5.33
CA LEU A 166 5.74 -4.97 -4.05
C LEU A 166 5.49 -6.49 -4.12
N PRO A 167 5.35 -7.18 -2.97
CA PRO A 167 4.97 -8.58 -2.92
C PRO A 167 3.78 -8.90 -3.82
N GLY A 168 3.95 -9.92 -4.68
CA GLY A 168 2.89 -10.45 -5.53
C GLY A 168 1.88 -11.33 -4.78
N ASP A 169 1.34 -10.79 -3.69
CA ASP A 169 0.44 -11.49 -2.77
C ASP A 169 -1.01 -11.00 -2.92
N LEU A 170 -1.95 -11.79 -2.38
CA LEU A 170 -3.35 -11.38 -2.27
C LEU A 170 -3.70 -11.05 -0.83
N TYR A 171 -4.42 -9.94 -0.66
CA TYR A 171 -4.85 -9.42 0.63
C TYR A 171 -6.37 -9.43 0.72
N ARG A 172 -6.92 -9.86 1.85
CA ARG A 172 -8.36 -9.86 2.11
C ARG A 172 -8.71 -8.82 3.15
N TRP A 173 -9.65 -7.93 2.82
CA TRP A 173 -10.29 -7.05 3.77
C TRP A 173 -11.45 -7.79 4.44
N ASP A 174 -11.55 -7.74 5.77
CA ASP A 174 -12.64 -8.36 6.53
C ASP A 174 -13.75 -7.39 6.98
N GLY A 175 -13.67 -6.12 6.56
CA GLY A 175 -14.50 -5.03 7.06
C GLY A 175 -13.77 -4.14 8.08
N LEU A 176 -12.65 -4.60 8.63
CA LEU A 176 -11.88 -3.88 9.66
C LEU A 176 -10.38 -3.81 9.33
N ARG A 177 -9.81 -4.88 8.81
CA ARG A 177 -8.37 -4.98 8.53
C ARG A 177 -8.06 -5.89 7.36
N TRP A 178 -6.85 -5.76 6.84
CA TRP A 178 -6.30 -6.63 5.81
C TRP A 178 -5.67 -7.88 6.41
N HIS A 179 -5.83 -9.00 5.70
CA HIS A 179 -5.22 -10.29 6.01
C HIS A 179 -4.50 -10.81 4.78
N LEU A 180 -3.33 -11.40 4.97
CA LEU A 180 -2.67 -12.14 3.90
C LEU A 180 -3.47 -13.42 3.62
N VAL A 181 -3.89 -13.61 2.36
CA VAL A 181 -4.62 -14.82 1.93
C VAL A 181 -3.66 -15.91 1.48
N GLY A 182 -2.56 -15.51 0.85
CA GLY A 182 -1.51 -16.41 0.39
C GLY A 182 -0.56 -15.67 -0.55
N THR A 183 0.65 -16.21 -0.66
CA THR A 183 1.56 -15.84 -1.74
C THR A 183 1.08 -16.57 -3.00
N ALA A 184 1.14 -15.94 -4.17
CA ALA A 184 0.94 -16.69 -5.41
C ALA A 184 2.13 -17.66 -5.56
N THR A 185 1.96 -18.89 -5.07
CA THR A 185 3.00 -19.92 -5.03
C THR A 185 3.35 -20.35 -6.44
N ILE A 186 4.66 -20.40 -6.67
CA ILE A 186 5.35 -20.81 -7.89
C ILE A 186 4.92 -22.24 -8.26
N GLY A 187 4.28 -22.40 -9.42
CA GLY A 187 4.38 -23.65 -10.17
C GLY A 187 5.82 -23.76 -10.68
N GLN A 188 6.64 -24.58 -10.03
CA GLN A 188 7.91 -24.98 -10.61
C GLN A 188 7.65 -26.02 -11.71
N GLY A 189 8.22 -25.78 -12.89
CA GLY A 189 8.63 -26.80 -13.86
C GLY A 189 7.53 -27.55 -14.59
#